data_AF-A0A7V6Q0A8-F1
#
_entry.id   AF-A0A7V6Q0A8-F1
#
_cell.length_a   1.000
_cell.length_b   1.000
_cell.length_c   1.000
_cell.angle_alpha   90.00
_cell.angle_beta   90.00
_cell.angle_gamma   90.00
#
_symmetry.space_group_name_H-M   'P 1'
#
loop_
_entity.id
_entity.type
_entity.pdbx_description
1 polymer ?
#
loop_
_entity_poly.entity_id
_entity_poly.type
_entity_poly.pdbx_seq_one_letter_code
_entity_poly.pdbx_strand_id
1 'polypeptide(L)' 'MNLLDTIKGSLLESFFPAGWDLKKIDECCSNDPETITERQPFWNKDFTPVPCDNIYDFNVLMGHEIALEIKKARDEG' A
#
# COMPACT_ATOMS: atom_id res chain seq x y z
N MET A 1 -14.85 -15.96 0.45
CA MET A 1 -14.44 -16.05 1.87
C MET A 1 -13.20 -15.21 2.02
N ASN A 2 -13.35 -14.02 2.59
CA ASN A 2 -12.26 -13.09 2.90
C ASN A 2 -12.30 -12.73 4.40
N LEU A 3 -11.47 -11.78 4.81
CA LEU A 3 -11.44 -11.29 6.20
C LEU A 3 -12.82 -10.75 6.63
N LEU A 4 -13.50 -10.00 5.77
CA LEU A 4 -14.78 -9.34 6.08
C LEU A 4 -15.90 -10.35 6.37
N ASP A 5 -15.92 -11.47 5.64
CA ASP A 5 -16.89 -12.54 5.84
C ASP A 5 -16.65 -13.34 7.13
N THR A 6 -15.41 -13.38 7.62
CA THR A 6 -14.96 -14.30 8.68
C THR A 6 -14.71 -13.61 10.03
N ILE A 7 -14.67 -12.27 10.06
CA ILE A 7 -14.34 -11.52 11.27
C ILE A 7 -15.42 -11.62 12.35
N LYS A 8 -16.69 -11.73 11.97
CA LYS A 8 -17.82 -11.80 12.89
C LYS A 8 -17.83 -13.14 13.66
N GLY A 9 -17.84 -13.10 14.98
CA GLY A 9 -17.73 -14.27 15.86
C GLY A 9 -16.31 -14.80 16.02
N SER A 10 -15.31 -14.18 15.39
CA SER A 10 -13.90 -14.53 15.57
C SER A 10 -13.29 -13.83 16.78
N LEU A 11 -12.11 -14.27 17.21
CA LEU A 11 -11.32 -13.57 18.23
C LEU A 11 -10.88 -12.16 17.78
N LEU A 12 -10.99 -11.84 16.48
CA LEU A 12 -10.59 -10.57 15.90
C LEU A 12 -11.74 -9.57 15.77
N GLU A 13 -12.98 -9.93 16.14
CA GLU A 13 -14.18 -9.09 15.95
C GLU A 13 -14.04 -7.70 16.59
N SER A 14 -13.33 -7.58 17.71
CA SER A 14 -13.07 -6.31 18.40
C SER A 14 -11.58 -5.96 18.48
N PHE A 15 -10.75 -6.56 17.62
CA PHE A 15 -9.30 -6.34 17.59
C PHE A 15 -8.93 -5.07 16.82
N PHE A 16 -9.56 -4.84 15.66
CA PHE A 16 -9.24 -3.68 14.83
C PHE A 16 -9.86 -2.40 15.39
N PRO A 17 -9.20 -1.24 15.22
CA PRO A 17 -9.76 0.04 15.65
C PRO A 17 -11.10 0.31 15.00
N ALA A 18 -12.08 0.77 15.79
CA ALA A 18 -13.44 1.04 15.29
C ALA A 18 -13.50 2.11 14.18
N GLY A 19 -12.48 2.96 14.07
CA GLY A 19 -12.37 3.98 13.01
C GLY A 19 -11.84 3.45 11.67
N TRP A 20 -11.48 2.18 11.58
CA TRP A 20 -10.97 1.59 10.34
C TRP A 20 -12.11 1.10 9.45
N ASP A 21 -12.11 1.54 8.20
CA ASP A 21 -12.98 0.99 7.16
C ASP A 21 -12.27 -0.19 6.49
N LEU A 22 -12.48 -1.39 7.05
CA LEU A 22 -11.86 -2.61 6.54
C LEU A 22 -12.27 -2.93 5.10
N LYS A 23 -13.49 -2.55 4.69
CA LYS A 23 -13.98 -2.75 3.32
C LYS A 23 -13.20 -1.89 2.34
N LYS A 24 -13.00 -0.61 2.68
CA LYS A 24 -12.21 0.31 1.88
C LYS A 24 -10.74 -0.13 1.76
N ILE A 25 -10.17 -0.69 2.82
CA ILE A 25 -8.80 -1.26 2.80
C ILE A 25 -8.74 -2.47 1.85
N ASP A 26 -9.70 -3.39 1.95
CA ASP A 26 -9.81 -4.56 1.07
C ASP A 26 -9.93 -4.14 -0.40
N GLU A 27 -10.80 -3.17 -0.71
CA GLU A 27 -10.97 -2.61 -2.05
C GLU A 27 -9.69 -1.95 -2.58
N CYS A 28 -8.94 -1.23 -1.74
CA CYS A 28 -7.68 -0.60 -2.14
C CYS A 28 -6.62 -1.61 -2.60
N CYS A 29 -6.62 -2.81 -2.01
CA CYS A 29 -5.65 -3.87 -2.29
C CYS A 29 -6.13 -4.90 -3.33
N SER A 30 -7.35 -4.74 -3.86
CA SER A 30 -8.00 -5.71 -4.74
C SER A 30 -7.85 -5.42 -6.24
N ASN A 31 -7.02 -4.44 -6.62
CA ASN A 31 -6.81 -4.11 -8.04
C ASN A 31 -5.97 -5.18 -8.74
N ASP A 32 -6.30 -5.48 -9.99
CA ASP A 32 -5.57 -6.44 -10.81
C ASP A 32 -4.14 -5.94 -11.10
N PRO A 33 -3.14 -6.82 -11.20
CA PRO A 33 -1.76 -6.44 -11.53
C PRO A 33 -1.63 -5.62 -12.82
N GLU A 34 -2.51 -5.84 -13.78
CA GLU A 34 -2.54 -5.13 -15.06
C GLU A 34 -3.08 -3.70 -14.95
N THR A 35 -3.93 -3.42 -13.95
CA THR A 35 -4.62 -2.13 -13.77
C THR A 35 -4.14 -1.38 -12.53
N ILE A 36 -3.33 -1.99 -11.67
CA ILE A 36 -2.80 -1.37 -10.43
C ILE A 36 -2.01 -0.09 -10.67
N THR A 37 -1.52 0.14 -11.89
CA THR A 37 -0.80 1.37 -12.25
C THR A 37 -1.72 2.51 -12.73
N GLU A 38 -3.01 2.24 -12.95
CA GLU A 38 -3.98 3.23 -13.36
C GLU A 38 -4.26 4.23 -12.24
N ARG A 39 -4.22 5.52 -12.60
CA ARG A 39 -4.34 6.63 -11.65
C ARG A 39 -5.71 6.62 -10.95
N GLN A 40 -5.70 6.45 -9.63
CA GLN A 40 -6.92 6.53 -8.84
C GLN A 40 -7.25 7.96 -8.39
N PRO A 41 -8.54 8.35 -8.32
CA PRO A 41 -8.96 9.71 -7.94
C PRO A 41 -8.53 10.13 -6.52
N PHE A 42 -8.38 9.17 -5.61
CA PHE A 42 -8.03 9.42 -4.21
C PHE A 42 -6.51 9.48 -3.95
N TRP A 43 -5.67 9.19 -4.95
CA TRP A 43 -4.22 9.25 -4.79
C TRP A 43 -3.71 10.68 -4.69
N ASN A 44 -2.69 10.87 -3.87
CA ASN A 44 -1.92 12.12 -3.85
C ASN A 44 -1.41 12.45 -5.27
N LYS A 45 -1.43 13.73 -5.67
CA LYS A 45 -0.93 14.18 -6.98
C LYS A 45 0.48 13.65 -7.32
N ASP A 46 1.35 13.56 -6.32
CA ASP A 46 2.76 13.21 -6.47
C ASP A 46 3.00 11.70 -6.26
N PHE A 47 1.95 10.90 -6.02
CA PHE A 47 2.05 9.46 -5.91
C PHE A 47 1.87 8.78 -7.27
N THR A 48 2.77 7.87 -7.61
CA THR A 48 2.70 7.00 -8.80
C THR A 48 3.37 5.67 -8.49
N PRO A 49 2.69 4.52 -8.67
CA PRO A 49 3.32 3.22 -8.49
C PRO A 49 4.30 2.92 -9.63
N VAL A 50 5.43 2.29 -9.31
CA VAL A 50 6.44 1.87 -10.28
C VAL A 50 6.45 0.34 -10.34
N PRO A 51 6.07 -0.27 -11.49
CA PRO A 51 6.11 -1.72 -11.63
C PRO A 51 7.56 -2.22 -11.66
N CYS A 52 7.79 -3.41 -11.10
CA CYS A 52 9.09 -4.07 -11.07
C CYS A 52 8.94 -5.47 -11.70
N ASP A 53 9.93 -5.89 -12.49
CA ASP A 53 9.88 -7.20 -13.17
C ASP A 53 9.97 -8.37 -12.19
N ASN A 54 10.69 -8.20 -11.08
CA ASN A 54 10.84 -9.20 -10.04
C ASN A 54 11.14 -8.58 -8.66
N ILE A 55 11.19 -9.44 -7.65
CA ILE A 55 11.42 -9.03 -6.25
C ILE A 55 12.83 -8.46 -6.00
N TYR A 56 13.82 -8.85 -6.79
CA TYR A 56 15.19 -8.31 -6.65
C TYR A 56 15.24 -6.86 -7.13
N ASP A 57 14.62 -6.58 -8.28
CA ASP A 57 14.50 -5.21 -8.80
C ASP A 57 13.72 -4.31 -7.83
N PHE A 58 12.62 -4.84 -7.27
CA PHE A 58 11.86 -4.16 -6.24
C PHE A 58 12.74 -3.77 -5.03
N ASN A 59 13.53 -4.72 -4.50
CA ASN A 59 14.39 -4.46 -3.34
C ASN A 59 15.47 -3.41 -3.63
N VAL A 60 16.04 -3.43 -4.85
CA VAL A 60 17.04 -2.45 -5.27
C VAL A 60 16.42 -1.06 -5.38
N LEU A 61 15.28 -0.92 -6.07
CA LEU A 61 14.59 0.36 -6.24
C LEU A 61 14.11 0.93 -4.90
N MET A 62 13.50 0.10 -4.05
CA MET A 62 13.08 0.50 -2.71
C MET A 62 14.28 0.99 -1.87
N GLY A 63 15.40 0.26 -1.88
CA GLY A 63 16.60 0.65 -1.15
C GLY A 63 17.21 1.96 -1.68
N HIS A 64 17.21 2.15 -3.00
CA HIS A 64 17.66 3.39 -3.64
C HIS A 64 16.81 4.59 -3.20
N GLU A 65 15.48 4.48 -3.26
CA GLU A 65 14.58 5.57 -2.88
C GLU A 65 14.71 5.93 -1.40
N ILE A 66 14.81 4.93 -0.50
CA ILE A 66 15.05 5.19 0.93
C ILE A 66 16.37 5.95 1.14
N ALA A 67 17.45 5.51 0.49
CA ALA A 67 18.75 6.16 0.60
C ALA A 67 18.73 7.59 0.04
N LEU A 68 18.02 7.81 -1.07
CA LEU A 68 17.87 9.12 -1.69
C LEU A 68 17.07 10.07 -0.79
N GLU A 69 15.96 9.62 -0.20
CA GLU A 69 15.15 10.44 0.73
C GLU A 69 15.93 10.80 2.01
N ILE A 70 16.72 9.86 2.57
CA ILE A 70 17.61 10.16 3.71
C ILE A 70 18.62 11.25 3.32
N LYS A 71 19.22 11.15 2.13
CA LYS A 71 20.17 12.15 1.63
C LYS A 71 19.48 13.50 1.44
N LYS A 72 18.32 13.55 0.79
CA LYS A 72 17.56 14.79 0.56
C LYS A 72 17.20 15.48 1.88
N ALA A 73 16.64 14.74 2.84
CA ALA A 73 16.32 15.28 4.15
C ALA A 73 17.55 15.91 4.82
N ARG A 74 18.70 15.24 4.78
CA ARG A 74 19.96 15.79 5.31
C ARG A 74 20.41 17.05 4.56
N ASP A 75 20.26 17.08 3.24
CA ASP A 75 20.67 18.20 2.41
C ASP A 75 19.71 19.41 2.57
N GLU A 76 18.46 19.19 3.01
CA GLU A 76 17.43 20.21 3.26
C GLU A 76 17.46 20.80 4.69
N GLY A 77 18.04 20.11 5.67
CA GLY A 77 18.32 20.61 7.03
C GLY A 77 17.41 20.06 8.11
#